data_AF-A0A2Z5YSB1-F1
#
_entry.id   AF-A0A2Z5YSB1-F1
#
_cell.length_a   1.000
_cell.length_b   1.000
_cell.length_c   1.000
_cell.angle_alpha   90.00
_cell.angle_beta   90.00
_cell.angle_gamma   90.00
#
_symmetry.space_group_name_H-M   'P 1'
#
loop_
_entity.id
_entity.type
_entity.pdbx_description
1 polymer ?
#
loop_
_entity_poly.entity_id
_entity_poly.type
_entity_poly.pdbx_seq_one_letter_code
_entity_poly.pdbx_strand_id
1 'polypeptide(L)' 'MLQSAAEKSVAIIAEEGVVRVTASLSRAQEQALKELAAKHKVSVAWLVRYAVDQLVEQGREAQLPLDFARRR' A
#
# COMPACT_ATOMS: atom_id res chain seq x y z
N MET A 1 -23.18 -12.57 0.30
CA MET A 1 -22.87 -11.67 -0.83
C MET A 1 -22.12 -10.45 -0.28
N LEU A 2 -20.80 -10.39 -0.43
CA LEU A 2 -19.95 -9.29 0.05
C LEU A 2 -18.77 -9.07 -0.92
N GLN A 3 -19.07 -9.10 -2.22
CA GLN A 3 -18.11 -8.89 -3.31
C GLN A 3 -18.70 -7.88 -4.30
N SER A 4 -18.90 -6.61 -3.89
CA SER A 4 -19.22 -5.54 -4.86
C SER A 4 -19.12 -4.14 -4.26
N ALA A 5 -17.95 -3.75 -3.74
CA ALA A 5 -17.71 -2.36 -3.33
C ALA A 5 -16.31 -1.82 -3.68
N ALA A 6 -15.39 -2.67 -4.14
CA ALA A 6 -14.01 -2.28 -4.41
C ALA A 6 -13.71 -1.99 -5.90
N GLU A 7 -14.71 -1.94 -6.78
CA GLU A 7 -14.55 -1.54 -8.19
C GLU A 7 -14.60 -0.02 -8.41
N LYS A 8 -14.27 0.79 -7.39
CA LYS A 8 -14.25 2.25 -7.54
C LYS A 8 -12.84 2.77 -7.83
N SER A 9 -12.54 2.75 -9.13
CA SER A 9 -11.73 3.74 -9.85
C SER A 9 -10.29 3.91 -9.33
N VAL A 10 -9.42 2.96 -9.67
CA VAL A 10 -7.97 3.21 -9.67
C VAL A 10 -7.62 3.87 -10.99
N ALA A 11 -7.25 5.16 -10.95
CA ALA A 11 -6.62 5.84 -12.06
C ALA A 11 -5.10 5.76 -11.89
N ILE A 12 -4.42 5.20 -12.90
CA ILE A 12 -2.96 5.10 -12.96
C ILE A 12 -2.47 6.12 -13.99
N ILE A 13 -1.73 7.13 -13.55
CA ILE A 13 -1.10 8.12 -14.45
C ILE A 13 0.40 7.90 -14.37
N ALA A 14 1.04 7.60 -15.50
CA ALA A 14 2.47 7.37 -15.59
C ALA A 14 3.16 8.58 -16.26
N GLU A 15 4.16 9.13 -15.58
CA GLU A 15 5.22 9.95 -16.18
C GLU A 15 6.53 9.12 -16.10
N GLU A 16 7.55 9.41 -16.92
CA GLU A 16 8.78 8.60 -16.96
C GLU A 16 9.34 8.33 -15.55
N GLY A 17 9.24 7.07 -15.11
CA GLY A 17 9.74 6.58 -13.81
C GLY A 17 8.82 6.78 -12.59
N VAL A 18 7.67 7.45 -12.71
CA VAL A 18 6.74 7.68 -11.58
C VAL A 18 5.31 7.33 -11.95
N VAL A 19 4.69 6.47 -11.13
CA VAL A 19 3.29 6.06 -11.27
C VAL A 19 2.46 6.67 -10.15
N ARG A 20 1.43 7.46 -10.49
CA ARG A 20 0.47 7.99 -9.53
C ARG A 20 -0.75 7.06 -9.47
N VAL A 21 -1.06 6.61 -8.26
CA VAL A 21 -2.24 5.79 -7.94
C VAL A 21 -3.17 6.60 -7.05
N THR A 22 -4.42 6.75 -7.46
CA THR A 22 -5.46 7.42 -6.65
C THR A 22 -6.39 6.38 -6.05
N ALA A 23 -6.66 6.51 -4.75
CA ALA A 23 -7.62 5.68 -4.02
C ALA A 23 -8.62 6.57 -3.28
N SER A 24 -9.88 6.14 -3.27
CA SER A 24 -10.91 6.80 -2.47
C SER A 24 -10.85 6.31 -1.02
N LEU A 25 -10.83 7.26 -0.08
CA LEU A 25 -10.85 6.98 1.35
C LEU A 25 -12.12 7.55 1.97
N SER A 26 -12.60 6.92 3.04
CA SER A 26 -13.60 7.54 3.91
C SER A 26 -13.00 8.73 4.67
N ARG A 27 -13.85 9.67 5.10
CA ARG A 27 -13.41 10.82 5.92
C ARG A 27 -12.71 10.39 7.22
N ALA A 28 -13.15 9.29 7.82
CA ALA A 28 -12.54 8.74 9.03
C ALA A 28 -11.11 8.25 8.76
N GLN A 29 -10.88 7.56 7.63
CA GLN A 29 -9.55 7.11 7.22
C GLN A 29 -8.62 8.29 6.88
N GLU A 30 -9.14 9.31 6.21
CA GLU A 30 -8.40 10.55 5.92
C GLU A 30 -7.93 11.23 7.22
N GLN A 31 -8.82 11.37 8.20
CA GLN A 31 -8.50 11.99 9.49
C GLN A 31 -7.45 11.18 10.26
N ALA A 32 -7.62 9.86 10.34
CA ALA A 32 -6.65 8.98 10.99
C ALA A 32 -5.27 9.06 10.34
N LEU A 33 -5.20 9.13 9.01
CA LEU A 33 -3.94 9.32 8.27
C LEU A 33 -3.26 10.65 8.61
N LYS A 34 -4.04 11.74 8.70
CA LYS A 34 -3.52 13.07 9.08
C LYS A 34 -2.95 13.08 10.50
N GLU A 35 -3.66 12.49 11.45
CA GLU A 35 -3.21 12.39 12.85
C GLU A 35 -1.93 11.56 12.98
N LEU A 36 -1.87 10.43 12.28
CA LEU A 36 -0.69 9.57 12.29
C LEU A 36 0.51 10.27 11.65
N ALA A 37 0.31 10.94 10.50
CA ALA A 37 1.35 11.72 9.85
C ALA A 37 1.88 12.84 10.76
N ALA A 38 0.99 13.55 11.46
CA ALA A 38 1.37 14.59 12.43
C ALA A 38 2.17 14.02 13.61
N LYS A 39 1.74 12.89 14.18
CA LYS A 39 2.43 12.20 15.28
C LYS A 39 3.87 11.84 14.90
N HIS A 40 4.08 11.38 13.67
CA HIS A 40 5.38 10.97 13.17
C HIS A 40 6.17 12.09 12.47
N LYS A 41 5.62 13.31 12.40
CA LYS A 41 6.22 14.49 11.73
C LYS A 41 6.58 14.25 10.26
N VAL A 42 5.73 13.52 9.55
CA VAL A 42 5.88 13.18 8.13
C VAL A 42 4.67 13.66 7.33
N SER A 43 4.78 13.67 6.01
CA SER A 43 3.62 13.93 5.15
C SER A 43 2.74 12.69 5.02
N VAL A 44 1.45 12.88 4.73
CA VAL A 44 0.52 11.76 4.44
C VAL A 44 1.03 10.93 3.26
N ALA A 45 1.58 11.57 2.23
CA ALA A 45 2.14 10.88 1.06
C ALA A 45 3.32 9.98 1.43
N TRP A 46 4.20 10.44 2.32
CA TRP A 46 5.30 9.62 2.83
C TRP A 46 4.77 8.40 3.60
N LEU A 47 3.75 8.59 4.42
CA LEU A 47 3.17 7.52 5.22
C LEU A 47 2.48 6.46 4.34
N VAL A 48 1.77 6.89 3.30
CA VAL A 48 1.18 5.98 2.31
C VAL A 48 2.26 5.20 1.58
N ARG A 49 3.34 5.85 1.14
CA ARG A 49 4.48 5.18 0.50
C ARG A 49 5.09 4.12 1.42
N TYR A 50 5.36 4.47 2.67
CA TYR A 50 5.91 3.54 3.66
C TYR A 50 5.00 2.33 3.88
N ALA A 51 3.69 2.54 4.03
CA ALA A 51 2.74 1.44 4.19
C ALA A 51 2.69 0.52 2.96
N VAL A 52 2.74 1.10 1.75
CA VAL A 52 2.82 0.33 0.50
C VAL A 52 4.12 -0.47 0.42
N ASP A 53 5.27 0.13 0.75
CA ASP A 53 6.57 -0.56 0.75
C ASP A 53 6.53 -1.78 1.70
N GLN A 54 5.99 -1.62 2.91
CA GLN A 54 5.83 -2.72 3.88
C GLN A 54 4.90 -3.83 3.35
N LEU A 55 3.78 -3.47 2.72
CA LEU A 55 2.83 -4.45 2.18
C LEU A 55 3.43 -5.23 1.01
N VAL A 56 4.18 -4.56 0.12
CA VAL A 56 4.87 -5.21 -1.00
C VAL A 56 5.95 -6.16 -0.49
N GLU A 57 6.72 -5.75 0.53
CA GLU A 57 7.76 -6.60 1.11
C GLU A 57 7.18 -7.85 1.77
N GLN A 58 6.12 -7.71 2.56
CA GLN A 58 5.40 -8.85 3.15
C GLN A 58 4.87 -9.81 2.08
N GLY A 59 4.39 -9.28 0.95
CA GLY A 59 3.94 -10.07 -0.20
C GLY A 59 5.07 -10.82 -0.91
N ARG A 60 6.31 -10.31 -0.85
CA ARG A 60 7.51 -10.98 -1.37
C ARG A 60 8.03 -12.05 -0.43
N GLU A 61 8.09 -11.76 0.87
CA GLU A 61 8.50 -12.73 1.89
C GLU A 61 7.59 -13.96 1.90
N ALA A 62 6.28 -13.76 1.73
CA ALA A 62 5.30 -14.86 1.61
C ALA A 62 5.49 -15.74 0.35
N GLN A 63 6.24 -15.27 -0.65
CA GLN A 63 6.52 -15.97 -1.90
C GLN A 63 7.89 -16.66 -1.93
N LEU A 64 8.68 -16.61 -0.86
CA LEU A 64 9.92 -17.38 -0.80
C LEU A 64 9.58 -18.88 -0.87
N PRO A 65 10.02 -19.61 -1.92
CA PRO A 65 9.96 -21.05 -1.89
C PRO A 65 10.82 -21.49 -0.71
N LEU A 66 10.26 -22.27 0.20
CA LEU A 66 11.03 -23.04 1.17
C LEU A 66 11.81 -24.11 0.40
N ASP A 67 12.85 -23.73 -0.34
CA ASP A 67 13.84 -24.63 -0.93
C ASP A 67 14.78 -25.11 0.19
N PHE A 68 14.22 -25.84 1.17
CA PHE A 68 14.95 -26.49 2.25
C PHE A 68 15.19 -27.98 2.01
N ALA A 69 14.94 -28.52 0.81
CA ALA A 69 15.06 -29.97 0.56
C ALA A 69 15.92 -30.35 -0.65
N ARG A 70 17.04 -29.65 -0.89
CA ARG A 70 18.13 -30.17 -1.75
C ARG A 70 19.49 -29.95 -1.12
N ARG A 71 19.76 -30.71 -0.05
CA ARG A 71 21.07 -31.16 0.49
C ARG A 71 20.66 -31.95 1.74
N ARG A 72 20.84 -33.25 1.85
CA ARG A 72 21.94 -34.13 1.45
C ARG A 72 21.47 -35.57 1.59
#